data_AF-A0A963GR94-F1
#
_entry.id   AF-A0A963GR94-F1
#
_cell.length_a   1.000
_cell.length_b   1.000
_cell.length_c   1.000
_cell.angle_alpha   90.00
_cell.angle_beta   90.00
_cell.angle_gamma   90.00
#
_symmetry.space_group_name_H-M   'P 1'
#
loop_
_entity.id
_entity.type
_entity.pdbx_description
1 polymer ?
#
loop_
_entity_poly.entity_id
_entity_poly.type
_entity_poly.pdbx_seq_one_letter_code
_entity_poly.pdbx_strand_id
1 'polypeptide(L)' 'MKKIPHPIQYQGSKRNLAPAILEYFPNNINKLVEPFSGSAAISIAAAWNNLA' A
#
# COMPACT_ATOMS: atom_id res chain seq x y z
N MET A 1 -3.23 0.57 15.85
CA MET A 1 -2.62 0.71 14.51
C MET A 1 -2.53 2.19 14.16
N LYS A 2 -1.34 2.70 13.80
CA LYS A 2 -1.22 4.08 13.28
C LYS A 2 -1.99 4.17 11.96
N LYS A 3 -2.91 5.12 11.83
CA LYS A 3 -3.62 5.38 10.56
C LYS A 3 -2.68 6.16 9.65
N ILE A 4 -2.18 5.52 8.60
CA ILE A 4 -1.39 6.20 7.57
C ILE A 4 -2.34 7.13 6.79
N PRO A 5 -1.99 8.41 6.60
CA PRO A 5 -2.85 9.34 5.88
C PRO A 5 -2.99 8.93 4.41
N HIS A 6 -4.21 9.03 3.89
CA HIS A 6 -4.49 8.90 2.46
C HIS A 6 -5.08 10.23 1.96
N PRO A 7 -4.74 10.66 0.72
CA PRO A 7 -5.16 11.95 0.22
C PRO A 7 -6.67 12.05 -0.05
N ILE A 8 -7.32 10.92 -0.32
CA ILE A 8 -8.74 10.84 -0.68
C ILE A 8 -9.44 9.64 -0.02
N GLN A 9 -10.74 9.78 0.21
CA GLN A 9 -11.60 8.63 0.46
C GLN A 9 -11.90 7.94 -0.87
N TYR A 10 -11.83 6.61 -0.90
CA TYR A 10 -12.01 5.83 -2.13
C TYR A 10 -12.68 4.49 -1.82
N GLN A 11 -13.79 4.21 -2.50
CA GLN A 11 -14.48 2.93 -2.37
C GLN A 11 -13.60 1.80 -2.90
N GLY A 12 -13.48 0.72 -2.13
CA GLY A 12 -12.54 -0.36 -2.45
C GLY A 12 -11.08 -0.06 -2.08
N SER A 13 -10.82 0.97 -1.27
CA SER A 13 -9.49 1.22 -0.71
C SER A 13 -9.00 0.02 0.10
N LYS A 14 -7.81 -0.49 -0.22
CA LYS A 14 -7.19 -1.62 0.47
C LYS A 14 -6.47 -1.25 1.77
N ARG A 15 -6.62 -0.01 2.29
CA ARG A 15 -5.84 0.49 3.45
C ARG A 15 -5.88 -0.42 4.69
N ASN A 16 -7.02 -1.07 4.94
CA ASN A 16 -7.17 -1.99 6.07
C ASN A 16 -6.56 -3.37 5.80
N LEU A 17 -6.48 -3.77 4.53
CA LEU A 17 -5.89 -5.04 4.08
C LEU A 17 -4.40 -4.91 3.75
N ALA A 18 -3.88 -3.69 3.61
CA ALA A 18 -2.51 -3.44 3.18
C ALA A 18 -1.47 -4.17 4.03
N PRO A 19 -1.54 -4.19 5.39
CA PRO A 19 -0.58 -4.96 6.18
C PRO A 19 -0.51 -6.44 5.80
N ALA A 20 -1.67 -7.10 5.65
CA ALA A 20 -1.73 -8.51 5.27
C ALA A 20 -1.28 -8.76 3.82
N ILE A 21 -1.55 -7.82 2.90
CA ILE A 21 -1.09 -7.93 1.51
C ILE A 21 0.44 -7.84 1.43
N LEU A 22 1.05 -6.93 2.22
CA LEU A 22 2.50 -6.73 2.23
C LEU A 22 3.27 -7.95 2.77
N GLU A 23 2.66 -8.83 3.56
CA GLU A 23 3.28 -10.09 4.00
C GLU A 23 3.61 -11.03 2.84
N TYR A 24 2.97 -10.85 1.68
CA TYR A 24 3.21 -11.61 0.46
C TYR A 24 4.16 -10.91 -0.53
N PHE A 25 4.68 -9.72 -0.17
CA PHE A 25 5.65 -9.02 -1.01
C PHE A 25 7.02 -9.71 -0.95
N PRO A 26 7.82 -9.67 -2.03
CA PRO A 26 9.19 -10.13 -1.99
C PRO A 26 10.04 -9.22 -1.09
N ASN A 27 11.12 -9.77 -0.52
CA ASN A 27 11.99 -9.03 0.40
C ASN A 27 12.65 -7.79 -0.21
N ASN A 28 12.94 -7.81 -1.51
CA ASN A 28 13.56 -6.70 -2.25
C ASN A 28 12.70 -6.30 -3.43
N ILE A 29 12.24 -5.06 -3.46
CA ILE A 29 11.48 -4.48 -4.57
C ILE A 29 12.26 -3.29 -5.11
N ASN A 30 12.70 -3.37 -6.36
CA ASN A 30 13.33 -2.24 -7.05
C ASN A 30 12.29 -1.23 -7.58
N LYS A 31 11.09 -1.70 -7.91
CA LYS A 31 9.99 -0.87 -8.41
C LYS A 31 8.65 -1.55 -8.17
N LEU A 32 7.76 -0.87 -7.45
CA LEU A 32 6.36 -1.26 -7.32
C LEU A 32 5.53 -0.59 -8.43
N VAL A 33 4.76 -1.38 -9.17
CA VAL A 33 3.86 -0.88 -10.22
C VAL A 33 2.43 -1.31 -9.88
N GLU A 34 1.53 -0.34 -9.67
CA GLU A 34 0.11 -0.58 -9.38
C GLU A 34 -0.78 -0.07 -10.55
N PRO A 35 -1.15 -0.93 -11.52
CA PRO A 35 -2.01 -0.52 -12.63
C PRO A 35 -3.41 -0.08 -12.20
N PHE A 36 -3.89 -0.56 -11.04
CA PHE A 36 -5.22 -0.31 -10.48
C PHE A 36 -5.12 0.25 -9.05
N SER A 37 -4.42 1.38 -8.91
CA SER A 37 -4.04 1.94 -7.61
C SER A 37 -5.21 2.50 -6.79
N GLY A 38 -6.24 3.07 -7.43
CA GLY A 38 -7.34 3.74 -6.72
C GLY A 38 -6.82 4.86 -5.81
N SER A 39 -6.94 4.70 -4.48
CA SER A 39 -6.32 5.61 -3.50
C SER A 39 -4.83 5.33 -3.21
N ALA A 40 -4.15 4.55 -4.04
CA ALA A 40 -2.75 4.12 -3.87
C ALA A 40 -2.47 3.49 -2.50
N ALA A 41 -3.41 2.68 -2.00
CA ALA A 41 -3.33 2.18 -0.63
C ALA A 41 -2.10 1.30 -0.37
N ILE A 42 -1.70 0.49 -1.35
CA ILE A 42 -0.54 -0.39 -1.24
C ILE A 42 0.75 0.39 -1.48
N SER A 43 0.82 1.28 -2.48
CA SER A 43 1.98 2.17 -2.68
C SER A 43 2.31 2.96 -1.41
N ILE A 44 1.32 3.58 -0.78
CA ILE A 44 1.51 4.34 0.46
C ILE A 44 2.00 3.43 1.60
N ALA A 45 1.42 2.24 1.73
CA ALA A 45 1.82 1.30 2.77
C ALA A 45 3.24 0.73 2.53
N ALA A 46 3.60 0.43 1.28
CA ALA A 46 4.93 -0.05 0.93
C ALA A 46 6.01 1.00 1.22
N ALA A 47 5.76 2.26 0.82
CA ALA A 47 6.66 3.37 1.12
C ALA A 47 6.79 3.62 2.63
N TRP A 48 5.69 3.57 3.38
CA TRP A 48 5.70 3.74 4.83
C TRP A 48 6.53 2.65 5.55
N ASN A 49 6.56 1.43 5.00
CA ASN A 49 7.34 0.31 5.53
C ASN A 49 8.74 0.18 4.89
N ASN A 50 9.18 1.14 4.07
CA ASN A 50 10.44 1.11 3.33
C ASN A 50 10.62 -0.16 2.47
N LEU A 51 9.54 -0.66 1.88
CA LEU A 51 9.56 -1.83 1.01
C LEU A 51 9.79 -1.48 -0.47
N ALA A 52 9.24 -0.34 -0.92
CA ALA A 52 9.32 0.15 -2.30
C ALA A 52 9.09 1.66 -2.36
#